data_AF-A0A1D8GXB4-F1
#
_entry.id   AF-A0A1D8GXB4-F1
#
_cell.length_a   1.000
_cell.length_b   1.000
_cell.length_c   1.000
_cell.angle_alpha   90.00
_cell.angle_beta   90.00
_cell.angle_gamma   90.00
#
_symmetry.space_group_name_H-M   'P 1'
#
loop_
_entity.id
_entity.type
_entity.pdbx_description
1 polymer ?
#
loop_
_entity_poly.entity_id
_entity_poly.type
_entity_poly.pdbx_seq_one_letter_code
_entity_poly.pdbx_strand_id
1 'polypeptide(L)'
;MYIIIYMYNVVKGGIDISKKLTKIDIENLALARNHLLITSNFEEVYKSVKSALTFQCLTCQSTFECTVHSYKNAKKTGCPKCKKVKISETHKGKMVSKKTRTLISEKASRRPGSLKNKFGEDHPKFQGGYGRDKKTRSTLDYCWMNGIKKLYNRTCILTGVKQKLECHHLDSWDHAIDKRHDLKNGVLITYEVHDAFHKTYGYGKNTEAQFSEFCKNRYNVDSSLRLKLNKKSLMKGSKNFVKSIYTKISLW
;
A
#
# COMPACT_ATOMS: atom_id res chain seq x y z
N MET A 1 -50.44 -21.57 -26.65
CA MET A 1 -49.04 -21.41 -26.21
C MET A 1 -48.51 -22.81 -25.90
N TYR A 2 -47.77 -23.43 -26.83
CA TYR A 2 -47.32 -24.81 -26.70
C TYR A 2 -46.02 -24.86 -25.88
N ILE A 3 -46.07 -25.50 -24.72
CA ILE A 3 -44.90 -25.79 -23.88
C ILE A 3 -44.35 -27.14 -24.33
N ILE A 4 -43.24 -27.13 -25.07
CA ILE A 4 -42.52 -28.35 -25.45
C ILE A 4 -41.61 -28.74 -24.28
N ILE A 5 -41.99 -29.79 -23.54
CA ILE A 5 -41.20 -30.37 -22.46
C ILE A 5 -40.29 -31.45 -23.06
N TYR A 6 -39.00 -31.15 -23.21
CA TYR A 6 -38.00 -32.16 -23.56
C TYR A 6 -37.62 -32.98 -22.33
N MET A 7 -38.07 -34.24 -22.28
CA MET A 7 -37.61 -35.21 -21.29
C MET A 7 -36.24 -35.75 -21.71
N TYR A 8 -35.18 -35.45 -20.95
CA TYR A 8 -33.86 -36.02 -21.15
C TYR A 8 -33.69 -37.28 -20.29
N ASN A 9 -33.51 -38.43 -20.96
CA ASN A 9 -33.16 -39.69 -20.33
C ASN A 9 -31.71 -39.65 -19.81
N VAL A 10 -31.51 -39.86 -18.51
CA VAL A 10 -30.18 -39.96 -17.89
C VAL A 10 -29.73 -41.43 -17.89
N VAL A 11 -28.98 -41.81 -18.92
CA VAL A 11 -28.36 -43.14 -19.02
C VAL A 11 -27.09 -43.18 -18.15
N LYS A 12 -27.09 -44.02 -17.11
CA LYS A 12 -25.89 -44.32 -16.31
C LYS A 12 -25.07 -45.43 -16.99
N GLY A 13 -24.36 -45.08 -18.07
CA GLY A 13 -23.39 -45.96 -18.72
C GLY A 13 -21.98 -45.76 -18.16
N GLY A 14 -21.28 -46.84 -17.83
CA GLY A 14 -19.85 -46.83 -17.53
C GLY A 14 -19.07 -46.33 -18.75
N ILE A 15 -18.32 -45.24 -18.59
CA ILE A 15 -17.65 -44.55 -19.69
C ILE A 15 -16.33 -45.26 -19.98
N ASP A 16 -16.24 -45.91 -21.15
CA ASP A 16 -14.97 -46.34 -21.75
C ASP A 16 -14.02 -45.12 -21.84
N ILE A 17 -12.89 -45.23 -21.16
CA ILE A 17 -11.97 -44.12 -20.87
C ILE A 17 -11.18 -43.71 -22.14
N SER A 18 -11.22 -44.51 -23.21
CA SER A 18 -10.37 -44.32 -24.39
C SER A 18 -11.01 -43.54 -25.55
N LYS A 19 -12.33 -43.34 -25.54
CA LYS A 19 -13.02 -42.75 -26.71
C LYS A 19 -12.75 -41.24 -26.83
N LYS A 20 -12.33 -40.81 -28.03
CA LYS A 20 -12.23 -39.38 -28.39
C LYS A 20 -13.64 -38.75 -28.28
N LEU A 21 -13.73 -37.64 -27.56
CA LEU A 21 -15.00 -36.93 -27.38
C LEU A 21 -15.48 -36.39 -28.74
N THR A 22 -16.74 -36.60 -29.06
CA THR A 22 -17.37 -35.99 -30.22
C THR A 22 -17.69 -34.51 -29.95
N LYS A 23 -17.99 -33.74 -31.00
CA LYS A 23 -18.48 -32.36 -30.86
C LYS A 23 -19.71 -32.29 -29.95
N ILE A 24 -20.65 -33.21 -30.18
CA ILE A 24 -21.89 -33.36 -29.40
C ILE A 24 -21.59 -33.61 -27.93
N ASP A 25 -20.59 -34.44 -27.60
CA ASP A 25 -20.20 -34.68 -26.20
C ASP A 25 -19.68 -33.40 -25.52
N ILE A 26 -18.91 -32.58 -26.24
CA ILE A 26 -18.36 -31.33 -25.71
C ILE A 26 -19.46 -30.26 -25.58
N GLU A 27 -20.38 -30.17 -26.54
CA GLU A 27 -21.53 -29.29 -26.50
C GLU A 27 -22.45 -29.64 -25.32
N ASN A 28 -22.78 -30.92 -25.15
CA ASN A 28 -23.57 -31.40 -24.00
C ASN A 28 -22.87 -31.08 -22.67
N LEU A 29 -21.55 -31.28 -22.59
CA LEU A 29 -20.76 -30.92 -21.42
C LEU A 29 -20.75 -29.40 -21.15
N ALA A 30 -20.73 -28.58 -22.20
CA ALA A 30 -20.81 -27.13 -22.09
C ALA A 30 -22.19 -26.67 -21.61
N LEU A 31 -23.26 -27.20 -22.21
CA LEU A 31 -24.64 -26.93 -21.81
C LEU A 31 -24.89 -27.31 -20.35
N ALA A 32 -24.45 -28.49 -19.91
CA ALA A 32 -24.56 -28.92 -18.51
C ALA A 32 -23.86 -27.99 -17.50
N ARG A 33 -22.95 -27.12 -17.97
CA ARG A 33 -22.22 -26.13 -17.17
C ARG A 33 -22.66 -24.68 -17.45
N ASN A 34 -23.77 -24.50 -18.16
CA ASN A 34 -24.30 -23.20 -18.58
C ASN A 34 -23.29 -22.40 -19.45
N HIS A 35 -22.64 -23.09 -20.38
CA HIS A 35 -21.71 -22.51 -21.35
C HIS A 35 -22.12 -22.89 -22.77
N LEU A 36 -21.69 -22.08 -23.74
CA LEU A 36 -21.85 -22.31 -25.17
C LEU A 36 -20.47 -22.54 -25.81
N LEU A 37 -20.32 -23.58 -26.62
CA LEU A 37 -19.13 -23.80 -27.43
C LEU A 37 -19.20 -22.87 -28.66
N ILE A 38 -18.21 -21.97 -28.81
CA ILE A 38 -18.19 -20.97 -29.89
C ILE A 38 -16.93 -21.08 -30.77
N THR A 39 -16.19 -22.18 -30.66
CA THR A 39 -15.01 -22.43 -31.51
C THR A 39 -15.41 -22.54 -32.98
N SER A 40 -14.87 -21.68 -33.83
CA SER A 40 -14.99 -21.78 -35.29
C SER A 40 -14.21 -22.98 -35.82
N ASN A 41 -14.72 -23.63 -36.88
CA ASN A 41 -14.09 -24.80 -37.53
C ASN A 41 -13.65 -25.89 -36.54
N PHE A 42 -14.60 -26.35 -35.72
CA PHE A 42 -14.34 -27.30 -34.63
C PHE A 42 -13.50 -28.51 -35.07
N GLU A 43 -13.79 -29.07 -36.25
CA GLU A 43 -13.14 -30.25 -36.80
C GLU A 43 -11.65 -30.03 -37.11
N GLU A 44 -11.27 -28.82 -37.52
CA GLU A 44 -9.88 -28.44 -37.80
C GLU A 44 -9.10 -28.18 -36.51
N VAL A 45 -9.75 -27.54 -35.53
CA VAL A 45 -9.13 -27.15 -34.25
C VAL A 45 -9.00 -28.34 -33.30
N TYR A 46 -10.00 -29.22 -33.25
CA TYR A 46 -10.08 -30.32 -32.29
C TYR A 46 -9.37 -31.61 -32.74
N LYS A 47 -8.03 -31.58 -32.62
CA LYS A 47 -7.17 -32.73 -32.91
C LYS A 47 -7.08 -33.72 -31.76
N SER A 48 -6.93 -33.24 -30.52
CA SER A 48 -6.78 -34.07 -29.32
C SER A 48 -7.36 -33.43 -28.06
N VAL A 49 -7.38 -34.13 -26.93
CA VAL A 49 -7.80 -33.56 -25.63
C VAL A 49 -6.94 -32.37 -25.17
N LYS A 50 -5.75 -32.17 -25.74
CA LYS A 50 -4.90 -31.01 -25.48
C LYS A 50 -5.24 -29.80 -26.34
N SER A 51 -6.04 -29.96 -27.39
CA SER A 51 -6.53 -28.83 -28.21
C SER A 51 -7.31 -27.85 -27.35
N ALA A 52 -7.07 -26.56 -27.59
CA ALA A 52 -7.77 -25.47 -26.93
C ALA A 52 -9.05 -25.13 -27.70
N LEU A 53 -10.14 -24.90 -26.97
CA LEU A 53 -11.44 -24.53 -27.51
C LEU A 53 -11.94 -23.27 -26.80
N THR A 54 -12.75 -22.49 -27.51
CA THR A 54 -13.34 -21.24 -27.02
C THR A 54 -14.79 -21.47 -26.59
N PHE A 55 -15.11 -21.03 -25.38
CA PHE A 55 -16.43 -21.13 -24.78
C PHE A 55 -16.93 -19.76 -24.36
N GLN A 56 -18.25 -19.55 -24.41
CA GLN A 56 -18.94 -18.41 -23.82
C GLN A 56 -19.66 -18.86 -22.55
N CYS A 57 -19.41 -18.19 -21.43
CA CYS A 57 -20.13 -18.48 -20.19
C CYS A 57 -21.47 -17.75 -20.16
N LEU A 58 -22.60 -18.48 -20.20
CA LEU A 58 -23.93 -17.86 -20.18
C LEU A 58 -24.29 -17.23 -18.82
N THR A 59 -23.58 -17.62 -17.75
CA THR A 59 -23.78 -17.05 -16.40
C THR A 59 -23.22 -15.64 -16.27
N CYS A 60 -22.06 -15.34 -16.87
CA CYS A 60 -21.38 -14.04 -16.69
C CYS A 60 -20.96 -13.36 -18.00
N GLN A 61 -21.40 -13.92 -19.12
CA GLN A 61 -21.17 -13.49 -20.50
C GLN A 61 -19.71 -13.36 -20.94
N SER A 62 -18.75 -13.82 -20.13
CA SER A 62 -17.34 -13.82 -20.53
C SER A 62 -17.03 -14.99 -21.47
N THR A 63 -16.26 -14.72 -22.52
CA THR A 63 -15.61 -15.75 -23.32
C THR A 63 -14.30 -16.18 -22.67
N PHE A 64 -13.92 -17.45 -22.86
CA PHE A 64 -12.65 -17.98 -22.38
C PHE A 64 -12.20 -19.16 -23.23
N GLU A 65 -10.89 -19.37 -23.27
CA GLU A 65 -10.25 -20.48 -23.96
C GLU A 65 -9.66 -21.46 -22.95
N CYS A 66 -9.81 -22.76 -23.19
CA CYS A 66 -9.16 -23.79 -22.40
C CYS A 66 -9.02 -25.10 -23.17
N THR A 67 -8.11 -25.96 -22.73
CA THR A 67 -7.95 -27.30 -23.33
C THR A 67 -9.13 -28.20 -22.98
N VAL A 68 -9.50 -29.10 -23.88
CA VAL A 68 -10.59 -30.06 -23.64
C VAL A 68 -10.35 -30.91 -22.38
N HIS A 69 -9.09 -31.30 -22.13
CA HIS A 69 -8.69 -32.01 -20.92
C HIS A 69 -8.96 -31.18 -19.65
N SER A 70 -8.51 -29.91 -19.63
CA SER A 70 -8.73 -29.01 -18.51
C SER A 70 -10.23 -28.76 -18.29
N TYR A 71 -10.97 -28.55 -19.38
CA TYR A 71 -12.40 -28.33 -19.35
C TYR A 71 -13.13 -29.56 -18.81
N LYS A 72 -12.88 -30.76 -19.34
CA LYS A 72 -13.47 -32.02 -18.86
C LYS A 72 -13.27 -32.20 -17.36
N ASN A 73 -12.04 -31.98 -16.88
CA ASN A 73 -11.65 -32.20 -15.49
C ASN A 73 -11.98 -31.02 -14.56
N ALA A 74 -12.42 -29.88 -15.09
CA ALA A 74 -12.84 -28.76 -14.28
C ALA A 74 -14.08 -29.15 -13.44
N LYS A 75 -13.99 -28.92 -12.13
CA LYS A 75 -15.17 -28.96 -11.26
C LYS A 75 -16.20 -27.93 -11.76
N LYS A 76 -17.47 -28.12 -11.38
CA LYS A 76 -18.74 -27.44 -11.78
C LYS A 76 -18.71 -25.99 -12.34
N THR A 77 -17.66 -25.20 -12.18
CA THR A 77 -17.59 -23.81 -12.66
C THR A 77 -17.00 -23.57 -14.03
N GLY A 78 -16.16 -24.45 -14.63
CA GLY A 78 -15.56 -24.35 -15.99
C GLY A 78 -14.96 -22.99 -16.44
N CYS A 79 -15.76 -21.93 -16.44
CA CYS A 79 -15.40 -20.52 -16.60
C CYS A 79 -14.44 -20.00 -15.50
N PRO A 80 -13.31 -19.38 -15.89
CA PRO A 80 -12.35 -18.77 -14.96
C PRO A 80 -12.93 -17.64 -14.10
N LYS A 81 -13.81 -16.80 -14.66
CA LYS A 81 -14.40 -15.65 -13.95
C LYS A 81 -15.36 -16.11 -12.85
N CYS A 82 -16.35 -16.96 -13.20
CA CYS A 82 -17.25 -17.56 -12.21
C CYS A 82 -16.50 -18.38 -11.16
N LYS A 83 -15.43 -19.09 -11.55
CA LYS A 83 -14.57 -19.82 -10.60
C LYS A 83 -13.96 -18.88 -9.56
N LYS A 84 -13.42 -17.71 -9.95
CA LYS A 84 -12.88 -16.71 -9.02
C LYS A 84 -13.94 -16.20 -8.05
N VAL A 85 -15.14 -15.90 -8.55
CA VAL A 85 -16.27 -15.45 -7.71
C VAL A 85 -16.64 -16.50 -6.67
N LYS A 86 -16.87 -17.76 -7.09
CA LYS A 86 -17.21 -18.84 -6.14
C LYS A 86 -16.11 -19.12 -5.13
N ILE A 87 -14.84 -19.05 -5.53
CA ILE A 87 -13.70 -19.15 -4.60
C ILE A 87 -13.77 -18.01 -3.58
N SER A 88 -13.96 -16.77 -4.03
CA SER A 88 -14.08 -15.61 -3.14
C SER A 88 -15.22 -15.79 -2.13
N GLU A 89 -16.41 -16.18 -2.60
CA GLU A 89 -17.58 -16.45 -1.75
C GLU A 89 -17.30 -17.57 -0.74
N THR A 90 -16.69 -18.68 -1.18
CA THR A 90 -16.34 -19.82 -0.30
C THR A 90 -15.33 -19.43 0.79
N HIS A 91 -14.46 -18.46 0.52
CA HIS A 91 -13.48 -17.97 1.48
C HIS A 91 -14.00 -16.82 2.35
N LYS A 92 -15.03 -16.10 1.91
CA LYS A 92 -15.61 -14.98 2.65
C LYS A 92 -16.18 -15.48 3.97
N GLY A 93 -15.72 -14.91 5.08
CA GLY A 93 -16.17 -15.28 6.43
C GLY A 93 -15.71 -16.66 6.92
N LYS A 94 -14.83 -17.35 6.19
CA LYS A 94 -14.35 -18.67 6.60
C LYS A 94 -13.55 -18.57 7.91
N MET A 95 -14.12 -19.07 9.00
CA MET A 95 -13.42 -19.20 10.28
C MET A 95 -12.46 -20.38 10.24
N VAL A 96 -11.17 -20.07 10.15
CA VAL A 96 -10.11 -21.08 10.18
C VAL A 96 -9.84 -21.51 11.62
N SER A 97 -9.77 -22.82 11.89
CA SER A 97 -9.48 -23.37 13.23
C SER A 97 -8.12 -22.90 13.76
N LYS A 98 -7.96 -22.84 15.09
CA LYS A 98 -6.69 -22.46 15.73
C LYS A 98 -5.54 -23.34 15.25
N LYS A 99 -5.75 -24.66 15.18
CA LYS A 99 -4.77 -25.64 14.67
C LYS A 99 -4.32 -25.31 13.24
N THR A 100 -5.27 -25.03 12.34
CA THR A 100 -4.94 -24.68 10.95
C THR A 100 -4.21 -23.34 10.86
N ARG A 101 -4.59 -22.34 11.66
CA ARG A 101 -3.87 -21.05 11.73
C ARG A 101 -2.42 -21.25 12.17
N THR A 102 -2.18 -22.08 13.19
CA THR A 102 -0.83 -22.39 13.67
C THR A 102 0.01 -23.03 12.56
N LEU A 103 -0.52 -24.04 11.87
CA LEU A 103 0.20 -24.72 10.78
C LEU A 103 0.54 -23.76 9.61
N ILE A 104 -0.37 -22.84 9.28
CA ILE A 104 -0.11 -21.81 8.26
C ILE A 104 1.03 -20.88 8.71
N SER A 105 1.01 -20.41 9.95
CA SER A 105 2.05 -19.53 10.53
C SER A 105 3.41 -20.20 10.59
N GLU A 106 3.44 -21.49 10.97
CA GLU A 106 4.66 -22.30 11.02
C GLU A 106 5.24 -22.50 9.62
N LYS A 107 4.43 -22.92 8.63
CA LYS A 107 4.89 -23.06 7.25
C LYS A 107 5.37 -21.74 6.65
N ALA A 108 4.67 -20.63 6.92
CA ALA A 108 5.09 -19.32 6.45
C ALA A 108 6.46 -18.92 7.01
N SER A 109 6.75 -19.24 8.28
CA SER A 109 8.04 -18.94 8.92
C SER A 109 9.21 -19.71 8.32
N ARG A 110 8.98 -20.92 7.81
CA ARG A 110 10.01 -21.76 7.19
C ARG A 110 10.32 -21.40 5.73
N ARG A 111 9.56 -20.49 5.11
CA ARG A 111 9.81 -20.13 3.71
C ARG A 111 11.13 -19.34 3.60
N PRO A 112 12.03 -19.70 2.68
CA PRO A 112 13.19 -18.86 2.37
C PRO A 112 12.69 -17.46 1.96
N GLY A 113 13.29 -16.42 2.54
CA GLY A 113 12.82 -15.05 2.39
C GLY A 113 11.72 -14.61 3.36
N SER A 114 11.35 -15.46 4.33
CA SER A 114 10.47 -15.04 5.43
C SER A 114 11.09 -13.86 6.17
N LEU A 115 10.32 -12.76 6.24
CA LEU A 115 10.64 -11.57 7.02
C LEU A 115 10.15 -11.68 8.48
N LYS A 116 9.63 -12.85 8.87
CA LYS A 116 9.20 -13.09 10.24
C LYS A 116 10.41 -12.92 11.17
N ASN A 117 10.27 -12.05 12.15
CA ASN A 117 11.31 -11.68 13.12
C ASN A 117 12.51 -10.91 12.54
N LYS A 118 12.44 -10.40 11.30
CA LYS A 118 13.44 -9.48 10.75
C LYS A 118 12.93 -8.05 10.91
N PHE A 119 13.54 -7.28 11.81
CA PHE A 119 13.18 -5.90 12.11
C PHE A 119 14.44 -5.04 12.19
N GLY A 120 14.29 -3.72 12.14
CA GLY A 120 15.44 -2.81 12.20
C GLY A 120 16.47 -3.15 11.13
N GLU A 121 17.75 -3.16 11.49
CA GLU A 121 18.90 -3.46 10.61
C GLU A 121 18.80 -4.82 9.91
N ASP A 122 18.15 -5.81 10.53
CA ASP A 122 17.99 -7.15 9.95
C ASP A 122 16.93 -7.21 8.83
N HIS A 123 16.11 -6.17 8.67
CA HIS A 123 15.12 -6.11 7.61
C HIS A 123 15.80 -5.68 6.29
N PRO A 124 15.66 -6.41 5.17
CA PRO A 124 16.36 -6.11 3.90
C PRO A 124 15.95 -4.80 3.22
N LYS A 125 14.96 -4.09 3.76
CA LYS A 125 14.55 -2.73 3.36
C LYS A 125 14.90 -1.66 4.40
N PHE A 126 15.68 -2.00 5.41
CA PHE A 126 16.13 -1.03 6.39
C PHE A 126 17.12 -0.07 5.75
N GLN A 127 16.83 1.23 5.85
CA GLN A 127 17.62 2.29 5.26
C GLN A 127 18.34 3.12 6.33
N GLY A 128 18.74 2.51 7.45
CA GLY A 128 19.56 3.20 8.45
C GLY A 128 18.81 4.21 9.33
N GLY A 129 17.47 4.13 9.46
CA GLY A 129 16.74 5.17 10.20
C GLY A 129 15.41 4.74 10.81
N TYR A 130 15.06 5.42 11.91
CA TYR A 130 13.68 5.51 12.41
C TYR A 130 12.81 6.13 11.32
N GLY A 131 12.03 5.29 10.62
CA GLY A 131 10.92 5.77 9.81
C GLY A 131 10.01 6.60 10.71
N ARG A 132 9.81 7.88 10.38
CA ARG A 132 8.93 8.77 11.14
C ARG A 132 7.53 8.17 11.11
N ASP A 133 7.06 7.62 12.22
CA ASP A 133 5.68 7.17 12.31
C ASP A 133 4.77 8.40 12.31
N LYS A 134 4.18 8.69 11.15
CA LYS A 134 3.27 9.82 10.97
C LYS A 134 1.94 9.60 11.70
N LYS A 135 1.57 8.35 12.01
CA LYS A 135 0.32 7.99 12.70
C LYS A 135 0.48 8.05 14.21
N THR A 136 1.58 7.54 14.74
CA THR A 136 1.91 7.61 16.17
C THR A 136 3.24 8.33 16.35
N ARG A 137 3.17 9.66 16.43
CA ARG A 137 4.35 10.49 16.71
C ARG A 137 4.97 10.08 18.04
N SER A 138 6.30 10.03 18.08
CA SER A 138 7.03 9.82 19.33
C SER A 138 6.86 11.01 20.29
N THR A 139 7.10 10.78 21.57
CA THR A 139 7.15 11.84 22.58
C THR A 139 8.19 12.92 22.21
N LEU A 140 9.33 12.52 21.62
CA LEU A 140 10.38 13.44 21.17
C LEU A 140 9.90 14.34 20.02
N ASP A 141 9.20 13.79 19.03
CA ASP A 141 8.60 14.57 17.93
C ASP A 141 7.61 15.61 18.48
N TYR A 142 6.76 15.19 19.42
CA TYR A 142 5.80 16.09 20.06
C TYR A 142 6.50 17.23 20.83
N CYS A 143 7.52 16.89 21.63
CA CYS A 143 8.32 17.88 22.37
C CYS A 143 9.01 18.87 21.44
N TRP A 144 9.66 18.38 20.38
CA TRP A 144 10.33 19.23 19.40
C TRP A 144 9.37 20.20 18.72
N MET A 145 8.24 19.70 18.19
CA MET A 145 7.25 20.56 17.52
C MET A 145 6.69 21.65 18.44
N ASN A 146 6.42 21.31 19.70
CA ASN A 146 5.95 22.31 20.67
C ASN A 146 7.05 23.29 21.08
N GLY A 147 8.30 22.82 21.19
CA GLY A 147 9.46 23.67 21.42
C GLY A 147 9.64 24.71 20.32
N ILE A 148 9.56 24.30 19.04
CA ILE A 148 9.59 25.20 17.88
C ILE A 148 8.41 26.17 17.91
N LYS A 149 7.18 25.69 18.12
CA LYS A 149 6.00 26.58 18.22
C LYS A 149 6.14 27.63 19.32
N LYS A 150 6.72 27.26 20.46
CA LYS A 150 6.99 28.18 21.57
C LYS A 150 8.10 29.19 21.22
N LEU A 151 9.19 28.73 20.62
CA LEU A 151 10.33 29.55 20.21
C LEU A 151 9.92 30.72 19.31
N TYR A 152 9.02 30.45 18.35
CA TYR A 152 8.53 31.44 17.40
C TYR A 152 7.21 32.12 17.83
N ASN A 153 6.81 31.99 19.10
CA ASN A 153 5.55 32.54 19.63
C ASN A 153 4.33 32.25 18.72
N ARG A 154 4.26 31.02 18.21
CA ARG A 154 3.22 30.54 17.28
C ARG A 154 2.98 31.51 16.12
N THR A 155 4.06 32.04 15.55
CA THR A 155 4.04 33.01 14.47
C THR A 155 5.00 32.55 13.37
N CYS A 156 4.57 32.57 12.11
CA CYS A 156 5.43 32.25 10.98
C CYS A 156 6.60 33.22 10.93
N ILE A 157 7.82 32.67 10.83
CA ILE A 157 9.06 33.45 10.81
C ILE A 157 9.18 34.38 9.60
N LEU A 158 8.56 34.05 8.46
CA LEU A 158 8.67 34.83 7.22
C LEU A 158 7.52 35.80 7.03
N THR A 159 6.29 35.40 7.38
CA THR A 159 5.07 36.17 7.05
C THR A 159 4.43 36.85 8.24
N GLY A 160 4.80 36.48 9.47
CA GLY A 160 4.13 36.99 10.68
C GLY A 160 2.72 36.41 10.93
N VAL A 161 2.22 35.52 10.07
CA VAL A 161 0.89 34.90 10.21
C VAL A 161 0.89 33.86 11.33
N LYS A 162 -0.23 33.72 12.05
CA LYS A 162 -0.39 32.77 13.19
C LYS A 162 -1.25 31.53 12.90
N GLN A 163 -1.76 31.41 11.68
CA GLN A 163 -2.63 30.33 11.25
C GLN A 163 -1.89 29.32 10.37
N LYS A 164 -2.43 28.09 10.28
CA LYS A 164 -1.91 27.00 9.44
C LYS A 164 -0.40 26.79 9.56
N LEU A 165 0.10 26.75 10.79
CA LEU A 165 1.53 26.69 11.07
C LEU A 165 2.06 25.25 11.06
N GLU A 166 3.20 25.06 10.40
CA GLU A 166 3.93 23.81 10.32
C GLU A 166 5.38 23.99 10.77
N CYS A 167 5.90 22.98 11.46
CA CYS A 167 7.32 22.91 11.80
C CYS A 167 8.07 22.30 10.61
N HIS A 168 9.08 23.00 10.13
CA HIS A 168 9.94 22.53 9.06
C HIS A 168 11.35 22.28 9.62
N HIS A 169 11.95 21.16 9.20
CA HIS A 169 13.34 20.84 9.48
C HIS A 169 14.24 21.50 8.45
N LEU A 170 15.24 22.26 8.89
CA LEU A 170 16.18 22.95 7.98
C LEU A 170 17.06 21.95 7.24
N ASP A 171 17.76 21.09 8.00
CA ASP A 171 18.40 19.89 7.50
C ASP A 171 17.42 18.72 7.62
N SER A 172 17.16 18.07 6.49
CA SER A 172 16.06 17.11 6.36
C SER A 172 16.19 15.88 7.25
N TRP A 173 15.03 15.40 7.70
CA TRP A 173 14.87 14.29 8.64
C TRP A 173 15.59 13.01 8.20
N ASP A 174 15.67 12.77 6.89
CA ASP A 174 16.19 11.54 6.30
C ASP A 174 17.70 11.37 6.49
N HIS A 175 18.48 12.46 6.52
CA HIS A 175 19.94 12.40 6.59
C HIS A 175 20.54 13.06 7.84
N ALA A 176 19.90 14.08 8.42
CA ALA A 176 20.39 14.77 9.61
C ALA A 176 19.88 14.12 10.91
N ILE A 177 20.28 12.85 11.14
CA ILE A 177 19.76 11.99 12.22
C ILE A 177 19.98 12.62 13.60
N ASP A 178 21.19 13.14 13.82
CA ASP A 178 21.66 13.82 15.03
C ASP A 178 20.92 15.15 15.31
N LYS A 179 20.36 15.78 14.27
CA LYS A 179 19.67 17.07 14.36
C LYS A 179 18.15 16.98 14.36
N ARG A 180 17.56 15.78 14.32
CA ARG A 180 16.08 15.59 14.18
C ARG A 180 15.26 16.31 15.24
N HIS A 181 15.76 16.33 16.46
CA HIS A 181 15.07 16.94 17.61
C HIS A 181 15.81 18.17 18.14
N ASP A 182 16.82 18.68 17.42
CA ASP A 182 17.46 19.95 17.75
C ASP A 182 16.50 21.09 17.37
N LEU A 183 16.20 21.96 18.34
CA LEU A 183 15.39 23.16 18.09
C LEU A 183 16.09 24.11 17.13
N LYS A 184 17.42 24.04 17.03
CA LYS A 184 18.20 24.80 16.04
C LYS A 184 17.99 24.28 14.62
N ASN A 185 17.55 23.04 14.44
CA ASN A 185 17.26 22.50 13.13
C ASN A 185 15.79 22.72 12.71
N GLY A 186 15.04 23.57 13.43
CA GLY A 186 13.62 23.78 13.18
C GLY A 186 13.25 25.24 12.98
N VAL A 187 12.29 25.45 12.08
CA VAL A 187 11.61 26.74 11.88
C VAL A 187 10.10 26.56 11.89
N LEU A 188 9.38 27.62 12.27
CA LEU A 188 7.92 27.65 12.21
C LEU A 188 7.48 28.51 11.03
N ILE A 189 6.81 27.90 10.06
CA ILE A 189 6.33 28.55 8.83
C ILE A 189 4.85 28.24 8.61
N THR A 190 4.19 28.94 7.68
CA THR A 190 2.83 28.53 7.27
C THR A 190 2.91 27.37 6.29
N TYR A 191 1.81 26.64 6.16
CA TYR A 191 1.63 25.57 5.17
C TYR A 191 1.98 26.05 3.75
N GLU A 192 1.54 27.25 3.36
CA GLU A 192 1.79 27.79 2.02
C GLU A 192 3.27 28.05 1.77
N VAL A 193 4.00 28.54 2.77
CA VAL A 193 5.46 28.74 2.70
C VAL A 193 6.17 27.39 2.61
N HIS A 194 5.72 26.40 3.39
CA HIS A 194 6.30 25.06 3.43
C HIS A 194 6.12 24.32 2.10
N ASP A 195 4.92 24.39 1.52
CA ASP A 195 4.61 23.83 0.21
C ASP A 195 5.41 24.52 -0.91
N ALA A 196 5.51 25.85 -0.89
CA ALA A 196 6.33 26.58 -1.86
C ALA A 196 7.82 26.22 -1.79
N PHE A 197 8.36 25.99 -0.59
CA PHE A 197 9.73 25.50 -0.41
C PHE A 197 9.92 24.13 -1.05
N HIS A 198 9.04 23.16 -0.74
CA HIS A 198 9.13 21.81 -1.29
C HIS A 198 8.82 21.73 -2.80
N LYS A 199 8.01 22.64 -3.34
CA LYS A 199 7.85 22.80 -4.80
C LYS A 199 9.13 23.26 -5.48
N THR A 200 9.96 24.03 -4.78
CA THR A 200 11.21 24.56 -5.33
C THR A 200 12.35 23.55 -5.23
N TYR A 201 12.52 22.88 -4.09
CA TYR A 201 13.69 22.04 -3.80
C TYR A 201 13.37 20.53 -3.67
N GLY A 202 12.10 20.13 -3.81
CA GLY A 202 11.66 18.76 -3.59
C GLY A 202 11.53 18.37 -2.12
N TYR A 203 11.18 17.11 -1.87
CA TYR A 203 11.09 16.52 -0.53
C TYR A 203 12.33 15.66 -0.23
N GLY A 204 12.83 15.73 1.01
CA GLY A 204 13.99 14.94 1.47
C GLY A 204 15.31 15.60 1.09
N LYS A 205 16.39 15.27 1.82
CA LYS A 205 17.75 15.82 1.60
C LYS A 205 17.86 17.35 1.52
N ASN A 206 16.87 18.08 2.05
CA ASN A 206 16.91 19.54 2.13
C ASN A 206 17.95 20.02 3.14
N THR A 207 18.58 21.17 2.87
CA THR A 207 19.62 21.75 3.74
C THR A 207 19.26 23.15 4.23
N GLU A 208 19.85 23.57 5.35
CA GLU A 208 19.69 24.95 5.87
C GLU A 208 20.07 26.02 4.82
N ALA A 209 21.04 25.72 3.95
CA ALA A 209 21.46 26.60 2.86
C ALA A 209 20.35 26.81 1.82
N GLN A 210 19.64 25.74 1.42
CA GLN A 210 18.49 25.84 0.50
C GLN A 210 17.37 26.67 1.11
N PHE A 211 17.07 26.47 2.41
CA PHE A 211 16.05 27.27 3.08
C PHE A 211 16.45 28.75 3.17
N SER A 212 17.73 29.04 3.41
CA SER A 212 18.27 30.40 3.41
C SER A 212 18.15 31.08 2.04
N GLU A 213 18.52 30.36 0.98
CA GLU A 213 18.37 30.83 -0.40
C GLU A 213 16.89 31.10 -0.74
N PHE A 214 15.98 30.20 -0.37
CA PHE A 214 14.54 30.38 -0.55
C PHE A 214 14.01 31.65 0.12
N CYS A 215 14.42 31.90 1.37
CA CYS A 215 14.03 33.10 2.12
C CYS A 215 14.50 34.38 1.44
N LYS A 216 15.76 34.39 0.98
CA LYS A 216 16.35 35.52 0.27
C LYS A 216 15.62 35.81 -1.03
N ASN A 217 15.42 34.78 -1.86
CA ASN A 217 14.86 34.94 -3.20
C ASN A 217 13.37 35.29 -3.18
N ARG A 218 12.59 34.77 -2.22
CA ARG A 218 11.13 34.92 -2.23
C ARG A 218 10.58 35.95 -1.25
N TYR A 219 11.30 36.25 -0.18
CA TYR A 219 10.84 37.16 0.87
C TYR A 219 11.79 38.33 1.11
N ASN A 220 12.91 38.42 0.38
CA ASN A 220 13.96 39.42 0.61
C ASN A 220 14.44 39.44 2.07
N VAL A 221 14.48 38.26 2.69
CA VAL A 221 14.89 38.05 4.08
C VAL A 221 16.26 37.40 4.10
N ASP A 222 17.22 38.07 4.74
CA ASP A 222 18.52 37.49 5.04
C ASP A 222 18.39 36.45 6.17
N SER A 223 19.02 35.28 6.01
CA SER A 223 18.98 34.15 6.96
C SER A 223 19.55 34.52 8.35
N SER A 224 20.30 35.63 8.44
CA SER A 224 20.72 36.25 9.69
C SER A 224 19.55 36.69 10.61
N LEU A 225 18.30 36.73 10.11
CA LEU A 225 17.11 37.06 10.91
C LEU A 225 16.91 36.14 12.13
N ARG A 226 17.42 34.90 12.04
CA ARG A 226 17.44 33.92 13.13
C ARG A 226 18.10 34.45 14.42
N LEU A 227 19.10 35.31 14.30
CA LEU A 227 19.83 35.88 15.44
C LEU A 227 19.09 37.05 16.11
N LYS A 228 18.27 37.79 15.34
CA LYS A 228 17.60 39.01 15.84
C LYS A 228 16.37 38.70 16.68
N LEU A 229 15.62 37.64 16.38
CA LEU A 229 14.43 37.24 17.14
C LEU A 229 14.75 36.51 18.45
N ASN A 230 15.86 35.75 18.48
CA ASN A 230 16.34 35.12 19.71
C ASN A 230 16.67 36.14 20.80
N LYS A 231 17.31 37.28 20.49
CA LYS A 231 17.64 38.29 21.51
C LYS A 231 16.40 38.93 22.16
N LYS A 232 15.32 39.20 21.41
CA LYS A 232 14.10 39.82 21.97
C LYS A 232 13.22 38.84 22.77
N SER A 233 13.17 37.56 22.39
CA SER A 233 12.35 36.57 23.11
C SER A 233 13.07 35.98 24.34
N LEU A 234 14.40 35.77 24.29
CA LEU A 234 15.21 35.33 25.44
C LEU A 234 15.23 36.38 26.56
N MET A 235 15.28 37.67 26.22
CA MET A 235 15.30 38.77 27.19
C MET A 235 13.96 38.95 27.95
N LYS A 236 12.83 38.47 27.41
CA LYS A 236 11.51 38.67 28.03
C LYS A 236 10.96 37.48 28.82
N GLY A 237 11.62 36.32 28.84
CA GLY A 237 10.95 35.12 29.40
C GLY A 237 11.78 33.92 29.82
N SER A 238 13.09 34.02 30.07
CA SER A 238 13.82 32.81 30.51
C SER A 238 15.15 33.08 31.22
N LYS A 239 15.12 33.13 32.55
CA LYS A 239 16.20 32.54 33.36
C LYS A 239 15.85 31.14 33.90
N ASN A 240 14.56 30.80 34.00
CA ASN A 240 14.12 29.55 34.64
C ASN A 240 13.68 28.42 33.68
N PHE A 241 13.36 28.71 32.41
CA PHE A 241 12.77 27.70 31.51
C PHE A 241 13.81 26.87 30.75
N VAL A 242 14.89 27.49 30.27
CA VAL A 242 15.96 26.78 29.55
C VAL A 242 16.66 25.76 30.46
N LYS A 243 16.89 26.08 31.74
CA LYS A 243 17.46 25.13 32.72
C LYS A 243 16.59 23.86 32.86
N SER A 244 15.26 24.01 32.94
CA SER A 244 14.34 22.87 33.15
C SER A 244 14.28 21.87 31.98
N ILE A 245 14.55 22.29 30.75
CA ILE A 245 14.52 21.38 29.58
C ILE A 245 15.84 20.63 29.44
N TYR A 246 16.98 21.31 29.63
CA TYR A 246 18.28 20.65 29.53
C TYR A 246 18.52 19.64 30.67
N THR A 247 18.07 19.92 31.91
CA THR A 247 18.20 18.96 33.02
C THR A 247 17.36 17.70 32.84
N LYS A 248 16.26 17.75 32.07
CA LYS A 248 15.42 16.56 31.79
C LYS A 248 15.90 15.75 30.58
N ILE A 249 16.66 16.36 29.67
CA ILE A 249 17.20 15.69 28.49
C ILE A 249 18.55 15.02 28.80
N SER A 250 19.30 15.51 29.80
CA SER A 250 20.62 14.96 30.19
C SER A 250 20.58 13.90 31.30
N LEU A 251 19.39 13.38 31.67
CA LEU A 251 19.21 12.36 32.72
C LEU A 251 18.65 11.03 32.17
N TRP A 252 18.75 10.81 30.86
CA TRP A 252 18.40 9.56 30.18
C TRP A 252 19.43 9.25 29.10
#